data_AF-A0A511H5J3-F1
#
_entry.id   AF-A0A511H5J3-F1
#
_cell.length_a   1.000
_cell.length_b   1.000
_cell.length_c   1.000
_cell.angle_alpha   90.00
_cell.angle_beta   90.00
_cell.angle_gamma   90.00
#
_symmetry.space_group_name_H-M   'P 1'
#
loop_
_entity.id
_entity.type
_entity.pdbx_description
1 polymer ?
#
loop_
_entity_poly.entity_id
_entity_poly.type
_entity_poly.pdbx_seq_one_letter_code
_entity_poly.pdbx_strand_id
1 'polypeptide(L)'
;MLTRVPLSRLKVSEGSLEPGPGEQLLVDGPRMRAIVHGSTTSNVALRFTLRGPTERQVALASGEQRQQVGLKLFAVDACNVLYAMWRLAPKPGIVVNFKRNPGQHTSRECGNRGYTLLRPEQHVRLEAPSPGEPHTLRAQVDGKVLRVWADDTLAWTGQVPEAALAPDAPVGLRSDNVRLSLQLSTPPH
;
A
#
# COMPACT_ATOMS: atom_id res chain seq x y z
N MET A 1 0.16 -1.02 -20.51
CA MET A 1 -1.23 -0.77 -20.09
C MET A 1 -1.48 -1.50 -18.78
N LEU A 2 -2.20 -0.91 -17.82
CA LEU A 2 -2.57 -1.58 -16.58
C LEU A 2 -4.00 -2.15 -16.70
N THR A 3 -4.20 -3.34 -16.18
CA THR A 3 -5.48 -4.07 -16.16
C THR A 3 -5.95 -4.24 -14.73
N ARG A 4 -7.26 -4.16 -14.51
CA ARG A 4 -7.88 -4.31 -13.20
C ARG A 4 -7.64 -5.72 -12.65
N VAL A 5 -7.39 -5.81 -11.34
CA VAL A 5 -7.25 -7.07 -10.62
C VAL A 5 -8.61 -7.44 -10.02
N PRO A 6 -9.23 -8.58 -10.41
CA PRO A 6 -10.49 -9.01 -9.83
C PRO A 6 -10.30 -9.53 -8.39
N LEU A 7 -11.36 -9.51 -7.60
CA LEU A 7 -11.35 -10.00 -6.21
C LEU A 7 -10.82 -11.44 -6.10
N SER A 8 -11.12 -12.31 -7.07
CA SER A 8 -10.64 -13.70 -7.10
C SER A 8 -9.12 -13.84 -7.18
N ARG A 9 -8.40 -12.80 -7.61
CA ARG A 9 -6.93 -12.77 -7.63
C ARG A 9 -6.32 -12.13 -6.38
N LEU A 10 -7.13 -11.58 -5.49
CA LEU A 10 -6.66 -10.97 -4.25
C LEU A 10 -6.70 -11.99 -3.11
N LYS A 11 -5.55 -12.22 -2.49
CA LYS A 11 -5.46 -12.99 -1.24
C LYS A 11 -5.42 -12.03 -0.07
N VAL A 12 -6.51 -11.97 0.69
CA VAL A 12 -6.61 -11.17 1.91
C VAL A 12 -5.86 -11.87 3.04
N SER A 13 -4.97 -11.15 3.71
CA SER A 13 -4.21 -11.65 4.86
C SER A 13 -4.69 -11.08 6.19
N GLU A 14 -5.41 -9.95 6.17
CA GLU A 14 -6.04 -9.33 7.35
C GLU A 14 -7.11 -8.33 6.90
N GLY A 15 -8.22 -8.29 7.63
CA GLY A 15 -9.39 -7.48 7.27
C GLY A 15 -10.31 -8.18 6.27
N SER A 16 -11.14 -7.39 5.59
CA SER A 16 -12.04 -7.85 4.53
C SER A 16 -11.98 -6.92 3.31
N LEU A 17 -12.28 -7.49 2.15
CA LEU A 17 -12.51 -6.79 0.89
C LEU A 17 -13.83 -7.33 0.34
N GLU A 18 -14.84 -6.48 0.29
CA GLU A 18 -16.17 -6.86 -0.18
C GLU A 18 -16.42 -6.33 -1.60
N PRO A 19 -17.23 -7.01 -2.43
CA PRO A 19 -17.71 -6.43 -3.68
C PRO A 19 -18.48 -5.12 -3.44
N GLY A 20 -18.21 -4.12 -4.26
CA GLY A 20 -18.94 -2.84 -4.29
C GLY A 20 -19.63 -2.59 -5.63
N PRO A 21 -20.21 -1.39 -5.83
CA PRO A 21 -20.85 -1.02 -7.08
C PRO A 21 -19.89 -1.10 -8.28
N GLY A 22 -20.36 -1.72 -9.37
CA GLY A 22 -19.56 -1.94 -10.57
C GLY A 22 -18.42 -2.93 -10.29
N GLU A 23 -17.20 -2.53 -10.64
CA GLU A 23 -15.99 -3.36 -10.42
C GLU A 23 -15.15 -2.84 -9.24
N GLN A 24 -15.77 -2.15 -8.28
CA GLN A 24 -15.09 -1.61 -7.11
C GLN A 24 -15.09 -2.63 -5.96
N LEU A 25 -14.11 -2.52 -5.08
CA LEU A 25 -14.03 -3.27 -3.84
C LEU A 25 -14.17 -2.31 -2.66
N LEU A 26 -14.84 -2.76 -1.61
CA LEU A 26 -15.09 -1.98 -0.41
C LEU A 26 -14.19 -2.44 0.73
N VAL A 27 -13.66 -1.45 1.45
CA VAL A 27 -12.98 -1.65 2.73
C VAL A 27 -13.74 -0.85 3.78
N ASP A 28 -14.22 -1.51 4.82
CA ASP A 28 -14.90 -0.85 5.94
C ASP A 28 -14.20 -1.08 7.31
N GLY A 29 -13.24 -2.00 7.38
CA GLY A 29 -12.52 -2.35 8.60
C GLY A 29 -11.28 -1.49 8.88
N PRO A 30 -10.82 -1.39 10.15
CA PRO A 30 -9.68 -0.56 10.56
C PRO A 30 -8.33 -1.03 10.01
N ARG A 31 -8.28 -2.23 9.43
CA ARG A 31 -7.07 -2.86 8.93
C ARG A 31 -7.45 -3.67 7.71
N MET A 32 -6.77 -3.42 6.61
CA MET A 32 -6.87 -4.27 5.42
C MET A 32 -5.47 -4.54 4.89
N ARG A 33 -5.18 -5.81 4.59
CA ARG A 33 -3.99 -6.24 3.87
C ARG A 33 -4.35 -7.31 2.85
N ALA A 34 -3.98 -7.09 1.60
CA ALA A 34 -4.14 -8.06 0.53
C ALA A 34 -2.91 -8.06 -0.39
N ILE A 35 -2.72 -9.16 -1.12
CA ILE A 35 -1.74 -9.29 -2.20
C ILE A 35 -2.41 -9.79 -3.47
N VAL A 36 -1.83 -9.48 -4.63
CA VAL A 36 -2.22 -10.07 -5.91
C VAL A 36 -1.51 -11.40 -6.05
N HIS A 37 -2.27 -12.49 -5.94
CA HIS A 37 -1.72 -13.84 -5.98
C HIS A 37 -1.03 -14.11 -7.34
N GLY A 38 0.19 -14.66 -7.27
CA GLY A 38 1.02 -14.99 -8.43
C GLY A 38 1.58 -13.79 -9.19
N SER A 39 1.49 -12.56 -8.66
CA SER A 39 2.13 -11.40 -9.28
C SER A 39 3.63 -11.35 -8.98
N THR A 40 4.42 -10.91 -9.97
CA THR A 40 5.88 -10.66 -9.88
C THR A 40 6.24 -9.31 -10.50
N THR A 41 5.26 -8.40 -10.56
CA THR A 41 5.44 -7.06 -11.12
C THR A 41 5.90 -6.10 -10.04
N SER A 42 6.57 -5.03 -10.44
CA SER A 42 6.87 -3.88 -9.58
C SER A 42 6.05 -2.64 -9.94
N ASN A 43 5.12 -2.74 -10.90
CA ASN A 43 4.28 -1.65 -11.39
C ASN A 43 2.82 -1.91 -10.98
N VAL A 44 2.24 -1.01 -10.20
CA VAL A 44 0.88 -1.18 -9.66
C VAL A 44 0.23 0.17 -9.44
N ALA A 45 -1.08 0.25 -9.69
CA ALA A 45 -1.90 1.41 -9.42
C ALA A 45 -3.11 1.03 -8.57
N LEU A 46 -3.47 1.91 -7.65
CA LEU A 46 -4.66 1.85 -6.82
C LEU A 46 -5.49 3.10 -7.09
N ARG A 47 -6.65 2.93 -7.71
CA ARG A 47 -7.69 3.97 -7.73
C ARG A 47 -8.55 3.78 -6.49
N PHE A 48 -8.83 4.84 -5.74
CA PHE A 48 -9.65 4.76 -4.55
C PHE A 48 -10.46 6.04 -4.32
N THR A 49 -11.59 5.90 -3.63
CA THR A 49 -12.37 7.01 -3.08
C THR A 49 -12.46 6.84 -1.58
N LEU A 50 -12.09 7.89 -0.85
CA LEU A 50 -12.15 7.90 0.61
C LEU A 50 -13.60 8.12 1.08
N ARG A 51 -14.14 7.16 1.84
CA ARG A 51 -15.48 7.23 2.45
C ARG A 51 -15.45 7.73 3.90
N GLY A 52 -14.30 8.26 4.32
CA GLY A 52 -14.02 8.73 5.68
C GLY A 52 -13.35 7.69 6.59
N PRO A 53 -13.17 7.99 7.88
CA PRO A 53 -12.58 7.07 8.85
C PRO A 53 -13.45 5.83 9.07
N THR A 54 -12.84 4.76 9.60
CA THR A 54 -13.58 3.58 10.07
C THR A 54 -14.23 3.87 11.43
N GLU A 55 -15.38 3.25 11.70
CA GLU A 55 -16.13 3.45 12.96
C GLU A 55 -15.27 3.15 14.19
N ARG A 56 -14.55 2.02 14.15
CA ARG A 56 -13.50 1.69 15.10
C ARG A 56 -12.17 2.10 14.50
N GLN A 57 -11.36 2.86 15.24
CA GLN A 57 -9.96 3.09 14.91
C GLN A 57 -9.04 2.26 15.82
N VAL A 58 -7.98 1.71 15.24
CA VAL A 58 -7.02 0.86 15.93
C VAL A 58 -5.63 1.46 15.75
N ALA A 59 -4.93 1.64 16.87
CA ALA A 59 -3.54 2.05 16.84
C ALA A 59 -2.68 1.03 16.07
N LEU A 60 -1.65 1.54 15.39
CA LEU A 60 -0.57 0.71 14.91
C LEU A 60 0.17 0.08 16.10
N ALA A 61 1.00 -0.92 15.84
CA ALA A 61 1.84 -1.52 16.87
C ALA A 61 2.80 -0.50 17.54
N SER A 62 3.04 0.64 16.89
CA SER A 62 3.78 1.78 17.47
C SER A 62 2.96 2.64 18.43
N GLY A 63 1.68 2.36 18.65
CA GLY A 63 0.75 3.19 19.42
C GLY A 63 0.13 4.35 18.62
N GLU A 64 0.69 4.69 17.45
CA GLU A 64 0.19 5.79 16.63
C GLU A 64 -1.11 5.38 15.91
N GLN A 65 -2.14 6.22 16.00
CA GLN A 65 -3.35 6.07 15.19
C GLN A 65 -3.13 6.78 13.86
N ARG A 66 -2.99 5.99 12.80
CA ARG A 66 -2.80 6.51 11.43
C ARG A 66 -4.00 6.17 10.57
N GLN A 67 -4.40 7.14 9.76
CA GLN A 67 -5.30 6.93 8.63
C GLN A 67 -4.45 6.93 7.37
N GLN A 68 -4.45 5.82 6.63
CA GLN A 68 -3.58 5.65 5.48
C GLN A 68 -4.09 4.57 4.52
N VAL A 69 -3.72 4.73 3.25
CA VAL A 69 -3.95 3.76 2.18
C VAL A 69 -2.66 3.66 1.36
N GLY A 70 -2.33 2.48 0.87
CA GLY A 70 -1.06 2.29 0.19
C GLY A 70 -0.93 1.00 -0.58
N LEU A 71 0.18 0.94 -1.30
CA LEU A 71 0.60 -0.17 -2.15
C LEU A 71 1.70 -0.95 -1.44
N LYS A 72 1.60 -2.27 -1.47
CA LYS A 72 2.74 -3.15 -1.24
C LYS A 72 3.41 -3.41 -2.59
N LEU A 73 4.73 -3.28 -2.66
CA LEU A 73 5.49 -3.41 -3.89
C LEU A 73 6.22 -4.74 -3.96
N PHE A 74 6.83 -5.15 -2.84
CA PHE A 74 7.48 -6.44 -2.70
C PHE A 74 6.98 -7.11 -1.41
N ALA A 75 5.81 -7.73 -1.45
CA ALA A 75 5.15 -8.31 -0.28
C ALA A 75 5.54 -9.78 -0.10
N VAL A 76 6.77 -10.04 0.32
CA VAL A 76 7.22 -11.42 0.63
C VAL A 76 6.33 -12.02 1.71
N ASP A 77 6.14 -11.28 2.81
CA ASP A 77 5.27 -11.69 3.93
C ASP A 77 4.97 -10.51 4.88
N ALA A 78 4.49 -10.79 6.10
CA ALA A 78 4.14 -9.77 7.10
C ALA A 78 5.36 -9.11 7.79
N CYS A 79 6.54 -9.71 7.65
CA CYS A 79 7.81 -9.30 8.25
C CYS A 79 8.78 -8.70 7.24
N ASN A 80 8.60 -9.00 5.95
CA ASN A 80 9.45 -8.63 4.85
C ASN A 80 8.59 -8.00 3.75
N VAL A 81 8.55 -6.67 3.70
CA VAL A 81 7.71 -5.94 2.76
C VAL A 81 8.24 -4.55 2.45
N LEU A 82 8.28 -4.18 1.17
CA LEU A 82 8.40 -2.78 0.72
C LEU A 82 7.00 -2.23 0.43
N TYR A 83 6.69 -1.03 0.92
CA TYR A 83 5.41 -0.39 0.67
C TYR A 83 5.51 1.14 0.57
N ALA A 84 4.59 1.71 -0.21
CA ALA A 84 4.36 3.14 -0.32
C ALA A 84 2.94 3.45 0.21
N MET A 85 2.84 4.34 1.20
CA MET A 85 1.55 4.77 1.76
C MET A 85 1.30 6.23 1.44
N TRP A 86 0.06 6.56 1.10
CA TRP A 86 -0.48 7.90 1.28
C TRP A 86 -1.09 7.98 2.68
N ARG A 87 -0.45 8.77 3.55
CA ARG A 87 -0.97 9.08 4.88
C ARG A 87 -1.97 10.23 4.77
N LEU A 88 -3.04 10.10 5.54
CA LEU A 88 -4.11 11.10 5.66
C LEU A 88 -4.00 11.83 6.99
N ALA A 89 -3.86 11.08 8.08
CA ALA A 89 -3.74 11.63 9.42
C ALA A 89 -2.74 10.80 10.25
N PRO A 90 -2.01 11.42 11.20
CA PRO A 90 -2.08 12.84 11.57
C PRO A 90 -1.22 13.76 10.69
N LYS A 91 -0.32 13.20 9.86
CA LYS A 91 0.60 13.94 9.01
C LYS A 91 0.43 13.48 7.56
N PRO A 92 -0.28 14.25 6.72
CA PRO A 92 -0.49 13.88 5.34
C PRO A 92 0.80 13.75 4.53
N GLY A 93 0.74 12.95 3.47
CA GLY A 93 1.80 12.84 2.47
C GLY A 93 2.21 11.41 2.15
N ILE A 94 3.11 11.28 1.17
CA ILE A 94 3.63 9.98 0.73
C ILE A 94 4.80 9.56 1.60
N VAL A 95 4.73 8.34 2.10
CA VAL A 95 5.84 7.71 2.82
C VAL A 95 6.17 6.36 2.22
N VAL A 96 7.45 6.08 2.08
CA VAL A 96 7.94 4.77 1.67
C VAL A 96 8.70 4.15 2.81
N ASN A 97 8.31 2.95 3.20
CA ASN A 97 9.05 2.19 4.21
C ASN A 97 9.24 0.77 3.69
N PHE A 98 10.31 0.14 4.16
CA PHE A 98 10.41 -1.30 4.09
C PHE A 98 10.52 -1.88 5.48
N LYS A 99 10.02 -3.09 5.63
CA LYS A 99 10.20 -3.93 6.80
C LYS A 99 11.06 -5.11 6.39
N ARG A 100 12.09 -5.44 7.17
CA ARG A 100 12.95 -6.60 6.91
C ARG A 100 13.32 -7.30 8.21
N ASN A 101 13.02 -8.59 8.29
CA ASN A 101 13.36 -9.47 9.40
C ASN A 101 13.71 -10.85 8.82
N PRO A 102 14.99 -11.09 8.46
CA PRO A 102 15.42 -12.36 7.87
C PRO A 102 15.03 -13.56 8.74
N GLY A 103 14.49 -14.61 8.10
CA GLY A 103 14.04 -15.83 8.77
C GLY A 103 12.76 -15.71 9.60
N GLN A 104 12.10 -14.54 9.62
CA GLN A 104 10.81 -14.33 10.28
C GLN A 104 9.76 -13.99 9.21
N HIS A 105 8.58 -14.58 9.30
CA HIS A 105 7.58 -14.50 8.22
C HIS A 105 6.20 -14.04 8.72
N THR A 106 5.92 -14.18 10.01
CA THR A 106 4.62 -13.89 10.62
C THR A 106 4.69 -12.68 11.56
N SER A 107 3.60 -11.90 11.62
CA SER A 107 3.51 -10.75 12.53
C SER A 107 3.82 -11.10 14.00
N ARG A 108 3.56 -12.34 14.43
CA ARG A 108 3.89 -12.83 15.78
C ARG A 108 5.40 -12.91 16.01
N GLU A 109 6.16 -13.29 14.99
CA GLU A 109 7.62 -13.40 15.09
C GLU A 109 8.27 -12.02 15.14
N CYS A 110 7.98 -11.15 14.16
CA CYS A 110 8.69 -9.88 14.01
C CYS A 110 8.06 -8.69 14.73
N GLY A 111 6.77 -8.75 15.06
CA GLY A 111 6.04 -7.63 15.65
C GLY A 111 6.23 -6.34 14.84
N ASN A 112 6.67 -5.28 15.52
CA ASN A 112 6.97 -3.98 14.91
C ASN A 112 8.46 -3.76 14.59
N ARG A 113 9.30 -4.80 14.58
CA ARG A 113 10.74 -4.66 14.31
C ARG A 113 11.04 -4.61 12.81
N GLY A 114 12.21 -4.05 12.48
CA GLY A 114 12.77 -4.07 11.13
C GLY A 114 12.21 -3.02 10.16
N TYR A 115 11.40 -2.07 10.63
CA TYR A 115 10.94 -0.97 9.79
C TYR A 115 12.04 0.07 9.58
N THR A 116 12.23 0.47 8.32
CA THR A 116 13.10 1.57 7.92
C THR A 116 12.33 2.50 6.99
N LEU A 117 12.35 3.81 7.30
CA LEU A 117 11.83 4.85 6.44
C LEU A 117 12.84 5.14 5.31
N LEU A 118 12.41 5.07 4.06
CA LEU A 118 13.24 5.45 2.92
C LEU A 118 13.19 6.96 2.73
N ARG A 119 14.38 7.57 2.63
CA ARG A 119 14.51 8.99 2.31
C ARG A 119 14.39 9.18 0.80
N PRO A 120 13.51 10.06 0.34
CA PRO A 120 13.42 10.40 -1.08
C PRO A 120 14.63 11.21 -1.54
N GLU A 121 14.95 11.08 -2.83
CA GLU A 121 15.75 12.07 -3.57
C GLU A 121 14.88 13.30 -3.91
N GLN A 122 13.62 13.06 -4.27
CA GLN A 122 12.62 14.11 -4.50
C GLN A 122 11.29 13.75 -3.84
N HIS A 123 10.68 14.74 -3.19
CA HIS A 123 9.39 14.58 -2.54
C HIS A 123 8.58 15.88 -2.60
N VAL A 124 7.32 15.73 -3.00
CA VAL A 124 6.34 16.81 -3.02
C VAL A 124 5.48 16.71 -1.76
N ARG A 125 5.28 17.83 -1.08
CA ARG A 125 4.30 17.88 0.02
C ARG A 125 2.91 17.73 -0.58
N LEU A 126 2.15 16.76 -0.07
CA LEU A 126 0.78 16.50 -0.49
C LEU A 126 -0.14 16.57 0.71
N GLU A 127 -1.32 17.12 0.47
CA GLU A 127 -2.42 17.07 1.41
C GLU A 127 -3.00 15.65 1.50
N ALA A 128 -3.94 15.46 2.44
CA ALA A 128 -4.71 14.24 2.48
C ALA A 128 -5.64 14.17 1.24
N PRO A 129 -5.90 12.97 0.68
CA PRO A 129 -6.94 12.79 -0.33
C PRO A 129 -8.29 13.29 0.18
N SER A 130 -9.02 14.01 -0.66
CA SER A 130 -10.35 14.52 -0.37
C SER A 130 -11.36 13.39 -0.18
N PRO A 131 -12.19 13.40 0.88
CA PRO A 131 -13.32 12.49 0.99
C PRO A 131 -14.29 12.63 -0.18
N GLY A 132 -14.81 11.51 -0.69
CA GLY A 132 -15.80 11.48 -1.77
C GLY A 132 -15.24 11.62 -3.19
N GLU A 133 -13.98 12.03 -3.35
CA GLU A 133 -13.33 12.19 -4.65
C GLU A 133 -12.52 10.94 -5.05
N PRO A 134 -12.42 10.62 -6.34
CA PRO A 134 -11.54 9.56 -6.82
C PRO A 134 -10.09 10.05 -6.87
N HIS A 135 -9.21 9.30 -6.23
CA HIS A 135 -7.76 9.49 -6.23
C HIS A 135 -7.04 8.29 -6.82
N THR A 136 -5.80 8.49 -7.28
CA THR A 136 -4.94 7.42 -7.76
C THR A 136 -3.59 7.46 -7.07
N LEU A 137 -3.20 6.34 -6.48
CA LEU A 137 -1.83 6.08 -6.02
C LEU A 137 -1.20 5.07 -6.97
N ARG A 138 -0.09 5.42 -7.62
CA ARG A 138 0.65 4.52 -8.53
C ARG A 138 2.10 4.41 -8.06
N ALA A 139 2.69 3.25 -8.21
CA ALA A 139 4.10 3.04 -7.89
C ALA A 139 4.75 2.12 -8.92
N GLN A 140 6.04 2.37 -9.15
CA GLN A 140 6.88 1.56 -10.03
C GLN A 140 8.30 1.48 -9.46
N VAL A 141 8.84 0.26 -9.38
CA VAL A 141 10.28 0.05 -9.16
C VAL A 141 10.93 -0.35 -10.48
N ASP A 142 11.96 0.39 -10.88
CA ASP A 142 12.78 0.11 -12.06
C ASP A 142 14.25 0.01 -11.62
N GLY A 143 14.81 -1.20 -11.67
CA GLY A 143 16.07 -1.52 -11.01
C GLY A 143 16.02 -1.20 -9.51
N LYS A 144 16.79 -0.19 -9.08
CA LYS A 144 16.80 0.31 -7.69
C LYS A 144 15.98 1.58 -7.52
N VAL A 145 15.41 2.16 -8.58
CA VAL A 145 14.68 3.44 -8.48
C VAL A 145 13.21 3.19 -8.26
N LEU A 146 12.68 3.67 -7.14
CA LEU A 146 11.25 3.73 -6.90
C LEU A 146 10.71 5.10 -7.28
N ARG A 147 9.56 5.10 -7.97
CA ARG A 147 8.74 6.27 -8.27
C ARG A 147 7.32 6.02 -7.77
N VAL A 148 6.75 7.00 -7.08
CA VAL A 148 5.38 6.97 -6.57
C VAL A 148 4.66 8.23 -7.04
N TRP A 149 3.51 8.03 -7.65
CA TRP A 149 2.64 9.10 -8.13
C TRP A 149 1.34 9.12 -7.33
N ALA A 150 0.88 10.32 -7.02
CA ALA A 150 -0.41 10.60 -6.41
C ALA A 150 -1.13 11.60 -7.30
N ASP A 151 -2.30 11.23 -7.83
CA ASP A 151 -3.09 12.03 -8.79
C ASP A 151 -2.21 12.65 -9.90
N ASP A 152 -1.46 11.78 -10.58
CA ASP A 152 -0.50 12.10 -11.65
C ASP A 152 0.74 12.92 -11.25
N THR A 153 0.79 13.44 -10.02
CA THR A 153 1.97 14.11 -9.48
C THR A 153 3.02 13.07 -9.07
N LEU A 154 4.25 13.17 -9.60
CA LEU A 154 5.40 12.40 -9.10
C LEU A 154 5.74 12.89 -7.69
N ALA A 155 5.14 12.25 -6.69
CA ALA A 155 5.12 12.69 -5.32
C ALA A 155 6.35 12.25 -4.52
N TRP A 156 6.95 11.13 -4.90
CA TRP A 156 8.12 10.57 -4.23
C TRP A 156 8.98 9.81 -5.24
N THR A 157 10.29 10.03 -5.22
CA THR A 157 11.25 9.15 -5.88
C THR A 157 12.55 9.03 -5.08
N GLY A 158 13.23 7.89 -5.23
CA GLY A 158 14.53 7.64 -4.61
C GLY A 158 14.97 6.18 -4.76
N GLN A 159 16.18 5.89 -4.26
CA GLN A 159 16.74 4.54 -4.28
C GLN A 159 16.09 3.61 -3.26
N VAL A 160 15.81 2.38 -3.71
CA VAL A 160 15.45 1.23 -2.88
C VAL A 160 16.74 0.46 -2.55
N PRO A 161 17.08 0.29 -1.27
CA PRO A 161 18.21 -0.53 -0.86
C PRO A 161 18.03 -1.97 -1.35
N GLU A 162 19.13 -2.63 -1.67
CA GLU A 162 19.12 -4.02 -2.16
C GLU A 162 18.41 -4.98 -1.20
N ALA A 163 18.58 -4.76 0.10
CA ALA A 163 17.92 -5.53 1.15
C ALA A 163 16.38 -5.44 1.15
N ALA A 164 15.80 -4.45 0.46
CA ALA A 164 14.36 -4.24 0.33
C ALA A 164 13.81 -4.70 -1.03
N LEU A 165 14.67 -5.10 -1.97
CA LEU A 165 14.25 -5.64 -3.26
C LEU A 165 13.84 -7.11 -3.10
N ALA A 166 12.70 -7.47 -3.67
CA ALA A 166 12.31 -8.87 -3.88
C ALA A 166 11.43 -8.92 -5.16
N PRO A 167 12.04 -8.94 -6.35
CA PRO A 167 11.32 -8.78 -7.62
C PRO A 167 10.25 -9.86 -7.87
N ASP A 168 10.43 -11.05 -7.30
CA ASP A 168 9.46 -12.15 -7.40
C ASP A 168 8.34 -12.07 -6.36
N ALA A 169 8.41 -11.10 -5.43
CA ALA A 169 7.39 -10.93 -4.43
C ALA A 169 6.16 -10.20 -5.00
N PRO A 170 4.95 -10.56 -4.55
CA PRO A 170 3.74 -9.99 -5.10
C PRO A 170 3.55 -8.53 -4.69
N VAL A 171 2.86 -7.79 -5.56
CA VAL A 171 2.27 -6.50 -5.20
C VAL A 171 1.01 -6.71 -4.38
N GLY A 172 0.54 -5.66 -3.74
CA GLY A 172 -0.69 -5.70 -2.98
C GLY A 172 -1.12 -4.33 -2.50
N LEU A 173 -2.02 -4.33 -1.53
CA LEU A 173 -2.49 -3.09 -0.94
C LEU A 173 -2.61 -3.23 0.59
N ARG A 174 -2.58 -2.08 1.24
CA ARG A 174 -2.73 -1.94 2.68
C ARG A 174 -3.57 -0.71 2.96
N SER A 175 -4.49 -0.81 3.91
CA SER A 175 -5.11 0.35 4.52
C SER A 175 -5.15 0.21 6.04
N ASP A 176 -5.21 1.36 6.71
CA ASP A 176 -5.36 1.51 8.14
C ASP A 176 -6.36 2.63 8.43
N ASN A 177 -7.38 2.34 9.22
CA ASN A 177 -8.38 3.28 9.77
C ASN A 177 -9.15 4.15 8.76
N VAL A 178 -9.27 3.71 7.51
CA VAL A 178 -10.02 4.41 6.45
C VAL A 178 -10.98 3.47 5.76
N ARG A 179 -12.19 3.98 5.46
CA ARG A 179 -13.17 3.31 4.61
C ARG A 179 -12.93 3.73 3.17
N LEU A 180 -12.93 2.76 2.26
CA LEU A 180 -12.55 2.96 0.87
C LEU A 180 -13.52 2.28 -0.07
N SER A 181 -13.69 2.88 -1.25
CA SER A 181 -14.07 2.16 -2.46
C SER A 181 -12.85 2.15 -3.38
N LEU A 182 -12.41 1.01 -3.89
CA LEU A 182 -11.11 0.90 -4.56
C LEU A 182 -11.06 -0.08 -5.73
N GLN A 183 -10.05 0.12 -6.57
CA GLN A 183 -9.68 -0.77 -7.68
C GLN A 183 -8.16 -0.84 -7.78
N LEU A 184 -7.61 -2.05 -7.70
CA LEU A 184 -6.18 -2.29 -7.94
C LEU A 184 -5.97 -2.68 -9.40
N SER A 185 -4.88 -2.23 -10.01
CA SER A 185 -4.50 -2.57 -11.39
C SER A 185 -3.01 -2.88 -11.50
N THR A 186 -2.66 -3.87 -12.31
CA THR A 186 -1.29 -4.31 -12.60
C THR A 186 -1.11 -4.49 -14.11
N PRO A 187 0.13 -4.57 -14.64
CA PRO A 187 0.32 -5.03 -16.00
C PRO A 187 -0.37 -6.38 -16.25
N PRO A 188 -0.82 -6.64 -17.50
CA PRO A 188 -1.31 -7.96 -17.88
C PRO A 188 -0.19 -9.00 -17.67
N HIS A 189 -0.62 -10.19 -17.24
CA HIS A 189 0.23 -11.37 -17.16
C HIS A 189 0.10 -12.18 -18.46
#